data_AF-A0A5N8YUK2-F1
#
_entry.id   AF-A0A5N8YUK2-F1
#
_cell.length_a   1.000
_cell.length_b   1.000
_cell.length_c   1.000
_cell.angle_alpha   90.00
_cell.angle_beta   90.00
_cell.angle_gamma   90.00
#
_symmetry.space_group_name_H-M   'P 1'
#
loop_
_entity.id
_entity.type
_entity.pdbx_description
1 polymer ?
#
loop_
_entity_poly.entity_id
_entity_poly.type
_entity_poly.pdbx_seq_one_letter_code
_entity_poly.pdbx_strand_id
1 'polypeptide(L)'
;MVNILQQIVSAKTNELGEQKIRIPLKLLQERTEKRQPTIKLASAFLEDGVCLIAEIKKASPSRGLLMPNFDPAMLSDVAISSDLLYEFELSLRSRIPFPGS
;
A
#
# COMPACT_ATOMS: atom_id res chain seq x y z
N MET A 1 21.50 20.94 -0.55
CA MET A 1 20.47 20.60 0.46
C MET A 1 19.78 19.32 -0.01
N VAL A 2 19.64 18.30 0.84
CA VAL A 2 19.05 17.01 0.43
C VAL A 2 17.53 17.09 0.52
N ASN A 3 16.80 16.72 -0.54
CA ASN A 3 15.34 16.73 -0.55
C ASN A 3 14.75 15.41 0.00
N ILE A 4 13.44 15.42 0.29
CA ILE A 4 12.76 14.24 0.86
C ILE A 4 12.85 13.00 -0.04
N LEU A 5 12.83 13.17 -1.37
CA LEU A 5 12.96 12.06 -2.30
C LEU A 5 14.37 11.43 -2.22
N GLN A 6 15.41 12.25 -2.14
CA GLN A 6 16.79 11.78 -1.98
C GLN A 6 16.97 11.03 -0.65
N GLN A 7 16.33 11.48 0.42
CA GLN A 7 16.32 10.76 1.70
C GLN A 7 15.64 9.38 1.58
N ILE A 8 14.48 9.31 0.92
CA ILE A 8 13.76 8.04 0.68
C ILE A 8 14.63 7.07 -0.14
N VAL A 9 15.24 7.54 -1.23
CA VAL A 9 16.09 6.70 -2.09
C VAL A 9 17.33 6.21 -1.35
N SER A 10 17.98 7.07 -0.57
CA SER A 10 19.15 6.70 0.22
C SER A 10 18.81 5.63 1.26
N ALA A 11 17.73 5.83 2.03
CA ALA A 11 17.25 4.85 3.00
C ALA A 11 16.91 3.51 2.34
N LYS A 12 16.22 3.53 1.20
CA LYS A 12 15.83 2.30 0.49
C LYS A 12 17.02 1.55 -0.09
N THR A 13 18.05 2.26 -0.52
CA THR A 13 19.29 1.67 -1.05
C THR A 13 20.01 0.89 0.04
N ASN A 14 20.11 1.45 1.26
CA ASN A 14 20.70 0.77 2.40
C ASN A 14 19.89 -0.48 2.80
N GLU A 15 18.56 -0.35 2.91
CA GLU A 15 17.66 -1.48 3.19
C GLU A 15 17.80 -2.62 2.17
N LEU A 16 17.88 -2.26 0.88
CA LEU A 16 18.06 -3.21 -0.21
C LEU A 16 19.39 -3.96 -0.12
N GLY A 17 20.47 -3.28 0.27
CA GLY A 17 21.79 -3.90 0.49
C GLY A 17 21.71 -5.01 1.54
N GLU A 18 21.09 -4.72 2.69
CA GLU A 18 20.89 -5.70 3.75
C GLU A 18 19.97 -6.85 3.32
N GLN A 19 18.89 -6.55 2.59
CA GLN A 19 17.94 -7.56 2.10
C GLN A 19 18.60 -8.54 1.13
N LYS A 20 19.48 -8.06 0.24
CA LYS A 20 20.24 -8.90 -0.69
C LYS A 20 21.22 -9.83 0.02
N ILE A 21 21.77 -9.40 1.16
CA ILE A 21 22.62 -10.26 2.01
C ILE A 21 21.76 -11.33 2.69
N ARG A 22 20.60 -10.94 3.27
CA ARG A 22 19.69 -11.86 3.97
C ARG A 22 19.06 -12.90 3.03
N ILE A 23 18.67 -12.49 1.83
CA ILE A 23 18.05 -13.35 0.83
C ILE A 23 18.76 -13.11 -0.51
N PRO A 24 19.72 -13.98 -0.88
CA PRO A 24 20.41 -13.87 -2.15
C PRO A 24 19.43 -13.95 -3.33
N LEU A 25 19.75 -13.23 -4.42
CA LEU A 25 18.90 -13.13 -5.61
C LEU A 25 18.50 -14.51 -6.17
N LYS A 26 19.44 -15.44 -6.24
CA LYS A 26 19.19 -16.80 -6.75
C LYS A 26 18.08 -17.51 -5.96
N LEU A 27 18.13 -17.44 -4.63
CA LEU A 27 17.11 -18.05 -3.77
C LEU A 27 15.74 -17.36 -3.96
N LEU A 28 15.73 -16.05 -4.17
CA LEU A 28 14.49 -15.31 -4.45
C LEU A 28 13.87 -15.72 -5.82
N GLN A 29 14.71 -15.95 -6.83
CA GLN A 29 14.28 -16.45 -8.15
C GLN A 29 13.64 -17.84 -8.02
N GLU A 30 14.32 -18.78 -7.36
CA GLU A 30 13.81 -20.14 -7.12
C GLU A 30 12.46 -20.14 -6.35
N ARG A 31 12.28 -19.23 -5.41
CA ARG A 31 10.99 -19.05 -4.70
C ARG A 31 9.89 -18.52 -5.60
N THR A 32 10.24 -17.65 -6.55
CA THR A 32 9.27 -17.02 -7.46
C THR A 32 8.78 -18.02 -8.50
N GLU A 33 9.63 -18.93 -8.97
CA GLU A 33 9.26 -20.01 -9.90
C GLU A 33 8.20 -20.96 -9.32
N LYS A 34 8.18 -21.14 -7.99
CA LYS A 34 7.22 -22.01 -7.29
C LYS A 34 5.92 -21.31 -6.91
N ARG A 35 5.78 -20.01 -7.22
CA ARG A 35 4.62 -19.21 -6.82
C ARG A 35 3.46 -19.41 -7.81
N GLN A 36 2.24 -19.21 -7.32
CA GLN A 36 1.06 -19.16 -8.17
C GLN A 36 1.17 -18.08 -9.25
N PRO A 37 0.50 -18.26 -10.40
CA PRO A 37 0.49 -17.26 -11.48
C PRO A 37 0.09 -15.87 -10.99
N THR A 38 0.69 -14.84 -11.58
CA THR A 38 0.36 -13.46 -11.27
C THR A 38 -0.98 -13.05 -11.88
N ILE A 39 -1.65 -12.10 -11.24
CA ILE A 39 -2.85 -11.45 -11.79
C ILE A 39 -2.40 -10.43 -12.84
N LYS A 40 -3.14 -10.35 -13.95
CA LYS A 40 -2.91 -9.32 -14.97
C LYS A 40 -3.48 -7.99 -14.50
N LEU A 41 -2.65 -7.14 -13.90
CA LEU A 41 -3.08 -5.83 -13.42
C LEU A 41 -3.62 -4.95 -14.56
N ALA A 42 -2.98 -4.98 -15.74
CA ALA A 42 -3.38 -4.16 -16.88
C ALA A 42 -4.81 -4.42 -17.36
N SER A 43 -5.30 -5.67 -17.27
CA SER A 43 -6.67 -5.98 -17.71
C SER A 43 -7.75 -5.37 -16.82
N ALA A 44 -7.43 -5.05 -15.57
CA ALA A 44 -8.37 -4.37 -14.66
C ALA A 44 -8.67 -2.91 -15.06
N PHE A 45 -7.91 -2.34 -15.99
CA PHE A 45 -8.12 -0.98 -16.51
C PHE A 45 -8.75 -0.94 -17.89
N LEU A 46 -9.09 -2.10 -18.47
CA LEU A 46 -9.67 -2.20 -19.81
C LEU A 46 -11.21 -2.22 -19.79
N GLU A 47 -11.82 -2.19 -18.60
CA GLU A 47 -13.27 -2.18 -18.45
C GLU A 47 -13.83 -0.77 -18.65
N ASP A 48 -15.03 -0.67 -19.21
CA ASP A 48 -15.73 0.60 -19.35
C ASP A 48 -16.15 1.13 -17.97
N GLY A 49 -15.87 2.41 -17.71
CA GLY A 49 -16.22 3.07 -16.45
C GLY A 49 -15.00 3.56 -15.65
N VAL A 50 -15.21 3.83 -14.36
CA VAL A 50 -14.14 4.33 -13.47
C VAL A 50 -13.40 3.16 -12.84
N CYS A 51 -12.10 3.07 -13.12
CA CYS A 51 -11.22 2.10 -12.49
C CYS A 51 -10.48 2.75 -11.31
N LEU A 52 -10.45 2.08 -10.16
CA LEU A 52 -9.82 2.59 -8.93
C LEU A 52 -8.64 1.70 -8.50
N ILE A 53 -7.55 2.34 -8.07
CA ILE A 53 -6.48 1.70 -7.31
C ILE A 53 -6.57 2.23 -5.89
N ALA A 54 -7.04 1.39 -4.97
CA ALA A 54 -7.09 1.74 -3.55
C ALA A 54 -5.71 1.57 -2.89
N GLU A 55 -5.09 2.66 -2.43
CA GLU A 55 -3.85 2.61 -1.66
C GLU A 55 -4.15 2.41 -0.16
N ILE A 56 -3.65 1.31 0.42
CA ILE A 56 -3.70 1.06 1.87
C ILE A 56 -2.43 1.63 2.51
N LYS A 57 -2.54 2.76 3.23
CA LYS A 57 -1.38 3.53 3.73
C LYS A 57 -1.50 3.94 5.20
N LYS A 58 -0.48 3.60 6.01
CA LYS A 58 -0.42 3.96 7.43
C LYS A 58 -0.01 5.43 7.68
N ALA A 59 0.96 5.93 6.93
CA ALA A 59 1.55 7.26 7.12
C ALA A 59 2.15 7.81 5.81
N SER A 60 2.34 9.12 5.72
CA SER A 60 3.09 9.75 4.64
C SER A 60 4.01 10.86 5.15
N PRO A 61 5.11 11.19 4.45
CA PRO A 61 5.98 12.30 4.83
C PRO A 61 5.24 13.65 4.89
N SER A 62 4.22 13.84 4.04
CA SER A 62 3.47 15.09 3.94
C SER A 62 2.32 15.22 4.94
N ARG A 63 1.74 14.12 5.42
CA ARG A 63 0.55 14.13 6.31
C ARG A 63 0.78 13.42 7.64
N GLY A 64 1.97 12.90 7.90
CA GLY A 64 2.29 12.18 9.12
C GLY A 64 1.51 10.86 9.22
N LEU A 65 1.12 10.48 10.44
CA LEU A 65 0.34 9.28 10.71
C LEU A 65 -1.11 9.45 10.22
N LEU A 66 -1.53 8.61 9.29
CA LEU A 66 -2.88 8.61 8.71
C LEU A 66 -3.84 7.71 9.49
N MET A 67 -3.36 6.53 9.89
CA MET A 67 -4.17 5.51 10.55
C MET A 67 -3.40 4.85 11.71
N PRO A 68 -3.73 5.17 12.97
CA PRO A 68 -3.08 4.57 14.13
C PRO A 68 -3.27 3.05 14.23
N ASN A 69 -4.52 2.60 14.05
CA ASN A 69 -4.90 1.19 14.09
C ASN A 69 -4.90 0.61 12.67
N PHE A 70 -3.70 0.26 12.19
CA PHE A 70 -3.48 -0.16 10.82
C PHE A 70 -3.49 -1.69 10.70
N ASP A 71 -4.57 -2.23 10.15
CA ASP A 71 -4.72 -3.64 9.80
C ASP A 71 -4.85 -3.80 8.28
N PRO A 72 -3.77 -4.20 7.56
CA PRO A 72 -3.81 -4.33 6.11
C PRO A 72 -4.82 -5.34 5.58
N ALA A 73 -5.09 -6.42 6.33
CA ALA A 73 -5.99 -7.48 5.87
C ALA A 73 -7.43 -6.97 5.89
N MET A 74 -7.85 -6.41 7.03
CA MET A 74 -9.17 -5.79 7.16
C MET A 74 -9.39 -4.65 6.16
N LEU A 75 -8.36 -3.82 5.93
CA LEU A 75 -8.44 -2.73 4.96
C LEU A 75 -8.55 -3.23 3.52
N SER A 76 -7.94 -4.37 3.20
CA SER A 76 -8.06 -5.01 1.88
C SER A 76 -9.49 -5.51 1.64
N ASP A 77 -10.10 -6.15 2.63
CA ASP A 77 -11.47 -6.67 2.51
C ASP A 77 -12.48 -5.55 2.27
N VAL A 78 -12.31 -4.43 2.99
CA VAL A 78 -13.10 -3.22 2.79
C VAL A 78 -12.86 -2.61 1.40
N ALA A 79 -11.62 -2.51 0.94
CA ALA A 79 -11.30 -1.89 -0.34
C ALA A 79 -11.90 -2.63 -1.56
N ILE A 80 -12.10 -3.94 -1.43
CA ILE A 80 -12.64 -4.81 -2.51
C ILE A 80 -14.18 -4.88 -2.47
N SER A 81 -14.78 -4.65 -1.30
CA SER A 81 -16.21 -4.83 -1.10
C SER A 81 -16.94 -3.47 -1.14
N SER A 82 -17.68 -3.22 -2.23
CA SER A 82 -18.46 -1.97 -2.42
C SER A 82 -19.43 -1.67 -1.28
N ASP A 83 -20.04 -2.70 -0.70
CA ASP A 83 -21.05 -2.56 0.36
C ASP A 83 -20.42 -2.23 1.72
N LEU A 84 -19.17 -2.64 1.94
CA LEU A 84 -18.40 -2.35 3.16
C LEU A 84 -17.68 -1.01 3.09
N LEU A 85 -17.46 -0.45 1.89
CA LEU A 85 -16.90 0.91 1.73
C LEU A 85 -17.80 1.96 2.38
N TYR A 86 -19.12 1.81 2.27
CA TYR A 86 -20.08 2.75 2.87
C TYR A 86 -20.04 2.73 4.41
N GLU A 87 -20.06 1.53 5.01
CA GLU A 87 -19.97 1.35 6.46
C GLU A 87 -18.60 1.78 7.02
N PHE A 88 -17.53 1.54 6.26
CA PHE A 88 -16.19 1.97 6.62
C PHE A 88 -16.03 3.50 6.53
N GLU A 89 -16.60 4.15 5.52
CA GLU A 89 -16.58 5.61 5.40
C GLU A 89 -17.33 6.28 6.58
N LEU A 90 -18.49 5.73 6.97
CA LEU A 90 -19.22 6.18 8.17
C LEU A 90 -18.39 6.03 9.45
N SER A 91 -17.70 4.90 9.60
CA SER A 91 -16.80 4.64 10.73
C SER A 91 -15.60 5.59 10.76
N LEU A 92 -14.96 5.88 9.62
CA LEU A 92 -13.85 6.83 9.53
C LEU A 92 -14.27 8.27 9.84
N ARG A 93 -15.44 8.71 9.34
CA ARG A 93 -15.98 10.05 9.61
C ARG A 93 -16.28 10.28 11.09
N SER A 94 -16.63 9.23 11.83
CA SER A 94 -16.83 9.32 13.29
C SER A 94 -15.54 9.36 14.12
N ARG A 95 -14.38 9.01 13.52
CA ARG A 95 -13.10 8.83 14.23
C ARG A 95 -12.03 9.86 13.87
N ILE A 96 -12.21 10.59 12.77
CA ILE A 96 -11.30 11.67 12.36
C ILE A 96 -12.07 12.99 12.46
N PRO A 97 -11.80 13.86 13.44
CA PRO A 97 -12.43 15.17 13.47
C PRO A 97 -12.03 15.94 12.20
N PHE A 98 -13.02 16.40 11.45
CA PHE A 98 -12.79 17.33 10.35
C PHE A 98 -12.19 18.61 10.94
N PRO A 99 -11.00 19.06 10.50
CA PRO A 99 -10.51 20.36 10.92
C PRO A 99 -11.35 21.44 10.21
N GLY A 100 -12.23 22.11 10.97
CA GLY A 100 -12.92 23.32 10.49
C GLY A 100 -14.45 23.34 10.64
N SER A 101 -14.99 22.90 11.77
CA SER A 101 -16.27 23.42 12.29
C SER A 101 -15.99 24.43 13.40
#